data_AF-A0A1H3MX57-F1
#
_entry.id   AF-A0A1H3MX57-F1
#
_cell.length_a   1.000
_cell.length_b   1.000
_cell.length_c   1.000
_cell.angle_alpha   90.00
_cell.angle_beta   90.00
_cell.angle_gamma   90.00
#
_symmetry.space_group_name_H-M   'P 1'
#
loop_
_entity.id
_entity.type
_entity.pdbx_description
1 polymer ?
#
loop_
_entity_poly.entity_id
_entity_poly.type
_entity_poly.pdbx_seq_one_letter_code
_entity_poly.pdbx_strand_id
1 'polypeptide(L)'
;MSRKERSIKKVFKVFCEGDTEYNYFDNIRTTKNISLAIRPVNMGGGGYANFISKLKCDSNSNCIAKFIVVDGDRAQTDSSEQKKLDELIQYCRMQNNSKRIPHLLIVDFPDFEYVACLHFENYNGKNSEQFITGELKYKSISDFKSDKKVLINIEKKRGSFNNLLKAINRNNVIVNNKISVKKKIYEITVEKTEYYSQNIGKKGTNINDFFDVLDKLGILI
;
A
#
# COMPACT_ATOMS: atom_id res chain seq x y z
N MET A 1 -1.73 11.84 -42.07
CA MET A 1 -1.09 11.34 -40.82
C MET A 1 -2.19 11.05 -39.81
N SER A 2 -2.47 9.77 -39.54
CA SER A 2 -3.47 9.37 -38.54
C SER A 2 -2.99 9.80 -37.15
N ARG A 3 -3.77 10.63 -36.44
CA ARG A 3 -3.54 10.94 -35.03
C ARG A 3 -3.63 9.62 -34.26
N LYS A 4 -2.56 9.19 -33.60
CA LYS A 4 -2.62 8.12 -32.60
C LYS A 4 -3.72 8.47 -31.60
N GLU A 5 -4.81 7.70 -31.60
CA GLU A 5 -5.80 7.76 -30.53
C GLU A 5 -5.05 7.58 -29.20
N ARG A 6 -5.07 8.61 -28.36
CA ARG A 6 -4.58 8.50 -26.98
C ARG A 6 -5.55 7.59 -26.25
N SER A 7 -5.24 6.30 -26.16
CA SER A 7 -5.95 5.40 -25.27
C SER A 7 -5.74 5.89 -23.84
N ILE A 8 -6.82 6.36 -23.23
CA ILE A 8 -6.82 6.81 -21.84
C ILE A 8 -6.62 5.57 -20.96
N LYS A 9 -5.38 5.34 -20.52
CA LYS A 9 -5.05 4.22 -19.65
C LYS A 9 -5.62 4.46 -18.25
N LYS A 10 -6.47 3.56 -17.75
CA LYS A 10 -6.98 3.55 -16.37
C LYS A 10 -5.82 3.39 -15.39
N VAL A 11 -5.86 4.13 -14.28
CA VAL A 11 -4.74 4.28 -13.33
C VAL A 11 -5.14 3.93 -11.91
N PHE A 12 -4.33 3.13 -11.23
CA PHE A 12 -4.24 3.11 -9.77
C PHE A 12 -3.25 4.16 -9.31
N LYS A 13 -3.68 5.04 -8.41
CA LYS A 13 -2.74 5.91 -7.69
C LYS A 13 -2.40 5.25 -6.36
N VAL A 14 -1.11 5.19 -6.03
CA VAL A 14 -0.64 4.64 -4.77
C VAL A 14 0.11 5.74 -4.04
N PHE A 15 -0.52 6.35 -3.05
CA PHE A 15 0.10 7.37 -2.20
C PHE A 15 0.96 6.66 -1.16
N CYS A 16 2.26 6.90 -1.22
CA CYS A 16 3.30 6.21 -0.48
C CYS A 16 3.88 7.17 0.55
N GLU A 17 4.07 6.74 1.79
CA GLU A 17 4.63 7.60 2.85
C GLU A 17 6.04 8.08 2.50
N GLY A 18 6.91 7.18 2.03
CA GLY A 18 8.29 7.49 1.69
C GLY A 18 8.78 6.85 0.40
N ASP A 19 10.11 6.82 0.27
CA ASP A 19 10.82 6.30 -0.90
C ASP A 19 10.71 4.77 -0.99
N THR A 20 10.68 4.05 0.13
CA THR A 20 10.67 2.58 0.14
C THR A 20 9.42 2.04 -0.51
N GLU A 21 8.24 2.48 -0.07
CA GLU A 21 6.95 2.05 -0.63
C GLU A 21 6.85 2.54 -2.08
N TYR A 22 7.27 3.77 -2.36
CA TYR A 22 7.29 4.31 -3.72
C TYR A 22 8.07 3.41 -4.68
N ASN A 23 9.31 3.06 -4.32
CA ASN A 23 10.18 2.21 -5.14
C ASN A 23 9.62 0.79 -5.25
N TYR A 24 9.01 0.26 -4.19
CA TYR A 24 8.36 -1.05 -4.22
C TYR A 24 7.20 -1.10 -5.24
N PHE A 25 6.26 -0.16 -5.17
CA PHE A 25 5.15 -0.10 -6.14
C PHE A 25 5.60 0.29 -7.54
N ASP A 26 6.67 1.08 -7.68
CA ASP A 26 7.27 1.38 -8.98
C ASP A 26 7.95 0.15 -9.60
N ASN A 27 8.58 -0.69 -8.79
CA ASN A 27 9.10 -1.98 -9.24
C ASN A 27 7.96 -2.88 -9.72
N ILE A 28 6.83 -2.99 -9.00
CA ILE A 28 5.64 -3.71 -9.48
C ILE A 28 5.20 -3.17 -10.85
N ARG A 29 5.12 -1.84 -10.99
CA ARG A 29 4.73 -1.18 -12.24
C ARG A 29 5.67 -1.50 -13.41
N THR A 30 6.97 -1.65 -13.16
CA THR A 30 8.00 -1.77 -14.20
C THR A 30 8.38 -3.21 -14.53
N THR A 31 8.25 -4.13 -13.57
CA THR A 31 8.64 -5.53 -13.76
C THR A 31 7.47 -6.46 -14.07
N LYS A 32 6.24 -6.06 -13.70
CA LYS A 32 5.05 -6.89 -13.87
C LYS A 32 4.26 -6.44 -15.09
N ASN A 33 3.86 -7.38 -15.93
CA ASN A 33 3.09 -7.11 -17.15
C ASN A 33 1.61 -6.83 -16.80
N ILE A 34 1.35 -5.68 -16.19
CA ILE A 34 0.02 -5.30 -15.71
C ILE A 34 -0.73 -4.50 -16.78
N SER A 35 -1.98 -4.91 -17.06
CA SER A 35 -2.85 -4.25 -18.04
C SER A 35 -3.25 -2.82 -17.64
N LEU A 36 -3.26 -2.52 -16.34
CA LEU A 36 -3.53 -1.20 -15.77
C LEU A 36 -2.24 -0.43 -15.47
N ALA A 37 -2.33 0.89 -15.37
CA ALA A 37 -1.19 1.69 -14.93
C ALA A 37 -1.22 1.81 -13.40
N ILE A 38 -0.11 1.46 -12.74
CA ILE A 38 0.13 1.87 -11.35
C ILE A 38 0.89 3.20 -11.41
N ARG A 39 0.52 4.16 -10.56
CA ARG A 39 1.18 5.46 -10.42
C ARG A 39 1.46 5.69 -8.94
N PRO A 40 2.66 5.33 -8.47
CA PRO A 40 3.12 5.69 -7.14
C PRO A 40 3.25 7.22 -7.02
N VAL A 41 2.89 7.76 -5.87
CA VAL A 41 3.00 9.17 -5.49
C VAL A 41 3.70 9.20 -4.14
N ASN A 42 4.96 9.64 -4.13
CA ASN A 42 5.71 9.79 -2.89
C ASN A 42 5.22 11.05 -2.14
N MET A 43 4.86 10.90 -0.87
CA MET A 43 4.40 11.97 -0.01
C MET A 43 5.53 12.75 0.67
N GLY A 44 6.75 12.21 0.68
CA GLY A 44 7.93 12.80 1.30
C GLY A 44 7.85 12.81 2.83
N GLY A 45 7.09 11.88 3.41
CA GLY A 45 6.75 11.87 4.84
C GLY A 45 5.72 12.95 5.23
N GLY A 46 5.86 13.48 6.44
CA GLY A 46 5.02 14.58 6.95
C GLY A 46 3.74 14.16 7.67
N GLY A 47 3.59 12.88 8.03
CA GLY A 47 2.49 12.37 8.86
C GLY A 47 1.14 12.35 8.14
N TYR A 48 0.09 11.90 8.86
CA TYR A 48 -1.21 11.63 8.25
C TYR A 48 -1.93 12.90 7.75
N ALA A 49 -1.61 14.07 8.32
CA ALA A 49 -2.17 15.35 7.88
C ALA A 49 -1.74 15.74 6.45
N ASN A 50 -0.51 15.40 6.05
CA ASN A 50 0.00 15.66 4.70
C ASN A 50 -0.79 14.84 3.67
N PHE A 51 -1.10 13.58 3.97
CA PHE A 51 -1.95 12.73 3.15
C PHE A 51 -3.32 13.35 2.90
N ILE A 52 -4.01 13.80 3.95
CA ILE A 52 -5.34 14.43 3.82
C ILE A 52 -5.28 15.65 2.89
N SER A 53 -4.28 16.51 3.09
CA SER A 53 -4.10 17.74 2.29
C SER A 53 -3.87 17.41 0.81
N LYS A 54 -3.01 16.43 0.52
CA LYS A 54 -2.75 16.01 -0.86
C LYS A 54 -3.95 15.36 -1.51
N LEU A 55 -4.67 14.48 -0.79
CA LEU A 55 -5.83 13.76 -1.32
C LEU A 55 -6.97 14.71 -1.70
N LYS A 56 -7.18 15.79 -0.92
CA LYS A 56 -8.18 16.83 -1.21
C LYS A 56 -7.93 17.55 -2.53
N CYS A 57 -6.67 17.76 -2.89
CA CYS A 57 -6.28 18.50 -4.10
C CYS A 57 -5.93 17.58 -5.29
N ASP A 58 -5.86 16.26 -5.09
CA ASP A 58 -5.46 15.32 -6.13
C ASP A 58 -6.59 15.06 -7.14
N SER A 59 -6.28 15.29 -8.41
CA SER A 59 -7.20 15.06 -9.53
C SER A 59 -7.60 13.59 -9.68
N ASN A 60 -8.89 13.34 -9.93
CA ASN A 60 -9.42 11.99 -10.17
C ASN A 60 -9.30 11.52 -11.64
N SER A 61 -8.67 12.31 -12.52
CA SER A 61 -8.63 12.01 -13.95
C SER A 61 -8.04 10.63 -14.25
N ASN A 62 -8.86 9.76 -14.86
CA ASN A 62 -8.54 8.39 -15.28
C ASN A 62 -8.13 7.46 -14.12
N CYS A 63 -8.34 7.90 -12.89
CA CYS A 63 -8.08 7.13 -11.69
C CYS A 63 -9.28 6.22 -11.42
N ILE A 64 -9.04 4.94 -11.15
CA ILE A 64 -10.09 3.98 -10.82
C ILE A 64 -10.06 3.56 -9.34
N ALA A 65 -8.94 3.76 -8.66
CA ALA A 65 -8.81 3.65 -7.21
C ALA A 65 -7.57 4.41 -6.73
N LYS A 66 -7.65 4.92 -5.50
CA LYS A 66 -6.53 5.49 -4.75
C LYS A 66 -6.20 4.54 -3.60
N PHE A 67 -5.00 3.98 -3.60
CA PHE A 67 -4.43 3.28 -2.46
C PHE A 67 -3.62 4.28 -1.65
N ILE A 68 -3.81 4.28 -0.33
CA ILE A 68 -3.11 5.16 0.60
C ILE A 68 -2.34 4.25 1.53
N VAL A 69 -1.02 4.21 1.41
CA VAL A 69 -0.13 3.32 2.16
C VAL A 69 0.64 4.17 3.17
N VAL A 70 0.44 3.89 4.45
CA VAL A 70 1.03 4.65 5.56
C VAL A 70 1.63 3.71 6.58
N ASP A 71 2.70 4.17 7.24
CA ASP A 71 3.25 3.51 8.43
C ASP A 71 2.33 3.78 9.63
N GLY A 72 2.17 2.78 10.49
CA GLY A 72 1.27 2.83 11.64
C GLY A 72 1.96 3.21 12.95
N ASP A 73 3.29 3.17 12.99
CA ASP A 73 4.12 3.38 14.19
C ASP A 73 3.86 4.74 14.87
N ARG A 74 3.72 5.83 14.09
CA ARG A 74 3.45 7.19 14.60
C ARG A 74 2.20 7.26 15.47
N ALA A 75 1.15 6.54 15.09
CA ALA A 75 -0.11 6.52 15.83
C ALA A 75 -0.01 5.80 17.18
N GLN A 76 1.02 4.97 17.41
CA GLN A 76 1.25 4.32 18.70
C GLN A 76 1.86 5.29 19.72
N THR A 77 2.78 6.15 19.29
CA THR A 77 3.61 6.95 20.20
C THR A 77 3.14 8.40 20.34
N ASP A 78 2.38 8.92 19.38
CA ASP A 78 1.93 10.31 19.36
C ASP A 78 0.40 10.40 19.25
N SER A 79 -0.23 10.87 20.32
CA SER A 79 -1.68 11.08 20.39
C SER A 79 -2.22 12.08 19.35
N SER A 80 -1.39 13.02 18.89
CA SER A 80 -1.76 13.96 17.84
C SER A 80 -1.77 13.27 16.48
N GLU A 81 -0.79 12.43 16.18
CA GLU A 81 -0.77 11.59 14.98
C GLU A 81 -1.89 10.53 15.03
N GLN A 82 -2.21 9.96 16.19
CA GLN A 82 -3.36 9.06 16.33
C GLN A 82 -4.67 9.75 15.92
N LYS A 83 -4.91 10.99 16.37
CA LYS A 83 -6.06 11.79 15.93
C LYS A 83 -6.03 12.06 14.43
N LYS A 84 -4.85 12.26 13.84
CA LYS A 84 -4.70 12.45 12.38
C LYS A 84 -4.92 11.17 11.58
N LEU A 85 -4.57 10.00 12.13
CA LEU A 85 -4.94 8.72 11.54
C LEU A 85 -6.46 8.54 11.55
N ASP A 86 -7.12 8.86 12.67
CA ASP A 86 -8.59 8.83 12.77
C ASP A 86 -9.23 9.76 11.72
N GLU A 87 -8.73 10.99 11.57
CA GLU A 87 -9.17 11.94 10.54
C GLU A 87 -8.98 11.37 9.11
N LEU A 88 -7.85 10.71 8.84
CA LEU A 88 -7.56 10.10 7.53
C LEU A 88 -8.52 8.94 7.22
N ILE A 89 -8.82 8.09 8.22
CA ILE A 89 -9.79 7.00 8.11
C ILE A 89 -11.19 7.57 7.81
N GLN A 90 -11.61 8.60 8.56
CA GLN A 90 -12.92 9.23 8.34
C GLN A 90 -13.00 9.89 6.95
N TYR A 91 -11.93 10.54 6.51
CA TYR A 91 -11.85 11.09 5.16
C TYR A 91 -12.04 10.00 4.10
N CYS A 92 -11.35 8.85 4.22
CA CYS A 92 -11.51 7.74 3.29
C CYS A 92 -12.95 7.19 3.29
N ARG A 93 -13.56 7.01 4.47
CA ARG A 93 -14.97 6.60 4.60
C ARG A 93 -15.93 7.57 3.91
N MET A 94 -15.74 8.87 4.10
CA MET A 94 -16.55 9.90 3.45
C MET A 94 -16.41 9.85 1.92
N GLN A 95 -15.19 9.69 1.40
CA GLN A 95 -14.98 9.56 -0.05
C GLN A 95 -15.66 8.29 -0.59
N ASN A 96 -15.54 7.17 0.12
CA ASN A 96 -16.13 5.89 -0.29
C ASN A 96 -17.67 5.93 -0.27
N ASN A 97 -18.28 6.55 0.75
CA ASN A 97 -19.72 6.72 0.84
C ASN A 97 -20.29 7.60 -0.29
N SER A 98 -19.50 8.56 -0.78
CA SER A 98 -19.89 9.42 -1.91
C SER A 98 -19.94 8.70 -3.26
N LYS A 99 -19.61 7.39 -3.31
CA LYS A 99 -19.56 6.54 -4.52
C LYS A 99 -18.69 7.11 -5.65
N ARG A 100 -17.68 7.89 -5.30
CA ARG A 100 -16.65 8.41 -6.21
C ARG A 100 -15.52 7.38 -6.38
N ILE A 101 -14.31 7.86 -6.72
CA ILE A 101 -13.10 7.03 -6.75
C ILE A 101 -12.86 6.43 -5.36
N PRO A 102 -12.76 5.10 -5.23
CA PRO A 102 -12.54 4.46 -3.95
C PRO A 102 -11.16 4.82 -3.39
N HIS A 103 -11.15 5.10 -2.09
CA HIS A 103 -9.96 5.33 -1.27
C HIS A 103 -9.76 4.10 -0.38
N LEU A 104 -8.72 3.34 -0.68
CA LEU A 104 -8.34 2.14 0.06
C LEU A 104 -7.15 2.49 0.94
N LEU A 105 -7.40 2.68 2.24
CA LEU A 105 -6.35 2.92 3.22
C LEU A 105 -5.70 1.59 3.62
N ILE A 106 -4.39 1.53 3.51
CA ILE A 106 -3.51 0.45 3.93
C ILE A 106 -2.62 1.00 5.04
N VAL A 107 -2.67 0.37 6.21
CA VAL A 107 -1.84 0.74 7.35
C VAL A 107 -0.89 -0.41 7.62
N ASP A 108 0.40 -0.14 7.41
CA ASP A 108 1.49 -1.07 7.64
C ASP A 108 2.02 -0.83 9.05
N PHE A 109 1.85 -1.80 9.96
CA PHE A 109 2.28 -1.69 11.34
C PHE A 109 3.38 -2.71 11.66
N PRO A 110 4.54 -2.29 12.20
CA PRO A 110 4.88 -0.89 12.51
C PRO A 110 5.14 -0.03 11.27
N ASP A 111 5.76 -0.61 10.24
CA ASP A 111 6.29 0.08 9.07
C ASP A 111 6.28 -0.82 7.82
N PHE A 112 6.66 -0.27 6.68
CA PHE A 112 6.84 -1.04 5.45
C PHE A 112 8.00 -2.04 5.49
N GLU A 113 9.07 -1.81 6.28
CA GLU A 113 10.16 -2.79 6.46
C GLU A 113 9.63 -4.14 6.94
N TYR A 114 8.69 -4.12 7.89
CA TYR A 114 7.98 -5.31 8.33
C TYR A 114 7.28 -6.01 7.15
N VAL A 115 6.55 -5.27 6.31
CA VAL A 115 5.85 -5.82 5.13
C VAL A 115 6.83 -6.43 4.12
N ALA A 116 7.96 -5.77 3.87
CA ALA A 116 9.01 -6.30 3.02
C ALA A 116 9.52 -7.65 3.54
N CYS A 117 9.70 -7.80 4.85
CA CYS A 117 10.14 -9.04 5.47
C CYS A 117 9.11 -10.19 5.35
N LEU A 118 7.80 -9.89 5.27
CA LEU A 118 6.75 -10.90 5.10
C LEU A 118 6.85 -11.68 3.78
N HIS A 119 7.64 -11.20 2.81
CA HIS A 119 7.91 -11.93 1.57
C HIS A 119 8.71 -13.23 1.78
N PHE A 120 9.27 -13.44 2.97
CA PHE A 120 10.20 -14.55 3.24
C PHE A 120 9.62 -15.52 4.27
N GLU A 121 9.53 -16.81 3.91
CA GLU A 121 9.03 -17.86 4.81
C GLU A 121 9.87 -17.97 6.10
N ASN A 122 11.16 -17.65 6.06
CA ASN A 122 12.06 -17.74 7.21
C ASN A 122 12.09 -16.49 8.11
N TYR A 123 11.26 -15.46 7.84
CA TYR A 123 11.17 -14.27 8.68
C TYR A 123 10.59 -14.58 10.06
N ASN A 124 9.52 -15.39 10.14
CA ASN A 124 8.93 -15.89 11.39
C ASN A 124 8.72 -14.82 12.49
N GLY A 125 8.41 -13.58 12.11
CA GLY A 125 8.11 -12.49 13.04
C GLY A 125 9.33 -11.89 13.77
N LYS A 126 10.56 -12.18 13.32
CA LYS A 126 11.83 -11.63 13.82
C LYS A 126 11.84 -10.08 13.82
N ASN A 127 12.87 -9.48 14.39
CA ASN A 127 13.10 -8.03 14.22
C ASN A 127 13.39 -7.73 12.74
N SER A 128 12.65 -6.80 12.13
CA SER A 128 12.76 -6.46 10.71
C SER A 128 14.15 -5.96 10.34
N GLU A 129 14.75 -5.12 11.18
CA GLU A 129 16.09 -4.58 10.94
C GLU A 129 17.17 -5.65 10.96
N GLN A 130 17.13 -6.55 11.95
CA GLN A 130 18.04 -7.69 12.01
C GLN A 130 17.87 -8.62 10.80
N PHE A 131 16.63 -8.82 10.34
CA PHE A 131 16.38 -9.64 9.15
C PHE A 131 16.92 -8.96 7.88
N ILE A 132 16.68 -7.66 7.71
CA ILE A 132 17.14 -6.89 6.55
C ILE A 132 18.67 -6.85 6.47
N THR A 133 19.34 -6.59 7.60
CA THR A 133 20.81 -6.51 7.64
C THR A 133 21.46 -7.90 7.60
N GLY A 134 20.87 -8.88 8.30
CA GLY A 134 21.40 -10.24 8.42
C GLY A 134 21.11 -11.13 7.22
N GLU A 135 19.84 -11.26 6.83
CA GLU A 135 19.38 -12.19 5.78
C GLU A 135 19.36 -11.49 4.41
N LEU A 136 18.82 -10.27 4.36
CA LEU A 136 18.82 -9.48 3.12
C LEU A 136 20.13 -8.74 2.87
N LYS A 137 21.15 -8.89 3.73
CA LYS A 137 22.53 -8.41 3.52
C LYS A 137 22.64 -6.93 3.10
N TYR A 138 21.66 -6.10 3.45
CA TYR A 138 21.83 -4.65 3.35
C TYR A 138 22.83 -4.21 4.43
N LYS A 139 23.68 -3.21 4.14
CA LYS A 139 24.66 -2.76 5.14
C LYS A 139 23.97 -2.06 6.32
N SER A 140 22.85 -1.40 6.07
CA SER A 140 22.02 -0.73 7.06
C SER A 140 20.55 -0.66 6.58
N ILE A 141 19.65 -0.25 7.49
CA ILE A 141 18.27 0.07 7.13
C ILE A 141 18.18 1.26 6.18
N SER A 142 19.09 2.22 6.28
CA SER A 142 19.12 3.37 5.36
C SER A 142 19.41 2.93 3.92
N ASP A 143 20.28 1.93 3.73
CA ASP A 143 20.54 1.35 2.40
C ASP A 143 19.31 0.63 1.85
N PHE A 144 18.54 -0.03 2.72
CA PHE A 144 17.27 -0.65 2.32
C PHE A 144 16.24 0.40 1.91
N LYS A 145 16.04 1.44 2.72
CA LYS A 145 15.08 2.54 2.46
C LYS A 145 15.37 3.32 1.18
N SER A 146 16.65 3.42 0.81
CA SER A 146 17.09 4.11 -0.41
C SER A 146 17.17 3.20 -1.65
N ASP A 147 16.84 1.92 -1.53
CA ASP A 147 16.95 0.95 -2.62
C ASP A 147 15.83 1.11 -3.66
N LYS A 148 16.19 1.71 -4.80
CA LYS A 148 15.30 1.86 -5.97
C LYS A 148 14.87 0.53 -6.61
N LYS A 149 15.52 -0.58 -6.25
CA LYS A 149 15.27 -1.93 -6.74
C LYS A 149 14.79 -2.87 -5.62
N VAL A 150 14.20 -2.32 -4.55
CA VAL A 150 13.82 -3.06 -3.34
C VAL A 150 13.03 -4.34 -3.63
N LEU A 151 11.97 -4.30 -4.44
CA LEU A 151 11.18 -5.50 -4.76
C LEU A 151 11.99 -6.49 -5.60
N ILE A 152 12.75 -6.00 -6.59
CA ILE A 152 13.59 -6.85 -7.43
C ILE A 152 14.61 -7.61 -6.57
N ASN A 153 15.18 -6.94 -5.57
CA ASN A 153 16.14 -7.54 -4.65
C ASN A 153 15.47 -8.49 -3.65
N ILE A 154 14.24 -8.21 -3.21
CA ILE A 154 13.40 -9.13 -2.44
C ILE A 154 13.18 -10.43 -3.23
N GLU A 155 12.71 -10.34 -4.47
CA GLU A 155 12.43 -11.49 -5.34
C GLU A 155 13.71 -12.31 -5.64
N LYS A 156 14.84 -11.63 -5.93
CA LYS A 156 16.14 -12.29 -6.12
C LYS A 156 16.60 -13.11 -4.91
N LYS A 157 16.18 -12.72 -3.70
CA LYS A 157 16.50 -13.43 -2.46
C LYS A 157 15.47 -14.48 -2.06
N ARG A 158 14.62 -14.90 -3.01
CA ARG A 158 13.53 -15.88 -2.84
C ARG A 158 12.33 -15.33 -2.05
N GLY A 159 12.23 -14.01 -1.92
CA GLY A 159 10.99 -13.38 -1.47
C GLY A 159 9.89 -13.53 -2.51
N SER A 160 8.63 -13.67 -2.09
CA SER A 160 7.50 -13.76 -3.03
C SER A 160 6.21 -13.16 -2.48
N PHE A 161 5.31 -12.74 -3.38
CA PHE A 161 3.97 -12.28 -2.99
C PHE A 161 3.15 -13.41 -2.34
N ASN A 162 3.31 -14.66 -2.77
CA ASN A 162 2.63 -15.79 -2.15
C ASN A 162 3.01 -15.92 -0.66
N ASN A 163 4.28 -15.70 -0.32
CA ASN A 163 4.72 -15.71 1.07
C ASN A 163 4.15 -14.52 1.84
N LEU A 164 4.20 -13.32 1.26
CA LEU A 164 3.57 -12.12 1.84
C LEU A 164 2.11 -12.39 2.18
N LEU A 165 1.31 -12.84 1.20
CA LEU A 165 -0.12 -13.05 1.37
C LEU A 165 -0.45 -14.15 2.39
N LYS A 166 0.38 -15.20 2.49
CA LYS A 166 0.25 -16.23 3.53
C LYS A 166 0.62 -15.74 4.92
N ALA A 167 1.60 -14.83 5.02
CA ALA A 167 2.13 -14.36 6.29
C ALA A 167 1.27 -13.25 6.94
N ILE A 168 0.37 -12.61 6.17
CA ILE A 168 -0.52 -11.57 6.70
C ILE A 168 -1.47 -12.15 7.75
N ASN A 169 -1.31 -11.67 8.99
CA ASN A 169 -2.23 -11.96 10.07
C ASN A 169 -3.42 -10.98 10.06
N ARG A 170 -4.53 -11.42 9.47
CA ARG A 170 -5.76 -10.62 9.35
C ARG A 170 -6.39 -10.20 10.69
N ASN A 171 -6.06 -10.87 11.79
CA ASN A 171 -6.59 -10.51 13.12
C ASN A 171 -5.92 -9.25 13.71
N ASN A 172 -4.75 -8.88 13.20
CA ASN A 172 -3.96 -7.75 13.69
C ASN A 172 -4.09 -6.49 12.83
N VAL A 173 -4.90 -6.52 11.76
CA VAL A 173 -5.03 -5.34 10.89
C VAL A 173 -5.68 -4.19 11.64
N ILE A 174 -5.19 -2.98 11.40
CA ILE A 174 -5.77 -1.75 11.95
C ILE A 174 -6.97 -1.33 11.10
N VAL A 175 -6.90 -1.55 9.78
CA VAL A 175 -7.95 -1.22 8.82
C VAL A 175 -8.33 -2.47 8.03
N ASN A 176 -9.64 -2.62 7.77
CA ASN A 176 -10.16 -3.65 6.86
C ASN A 176 -11.14 -3.02 5.88
N ASN A 177 -10.83 -3.06 4.58
CA ASN A 177 -11.71 -2.56 3.54
C ASN A 177 -12.55 -3.71 2.95
N LYS A 178 -13.88 -3.62 3.04
CA LYS A 178 -14.80 -4.54 2.35
C LYS A 178 -14.93 -4.11 0.90
N ILE A 179 -14.20 -4.79 0.01
CA ILE A 179 -14.02 -4.40 -1.39
C ILE A 179 -14.84 -5.27 -2.33
N SER A 180 -15.65 -4.63 -3.18
CA SER A 180 -16.38 -5.22 -4.30
C SER A 180 -15.81 -4.74 -5.64
N VAL A 181 -15.72 -5.65 -6.62
CA VAL A 181 -15.12 -5.36 -7.93
C VAL A 181 -16.01 -5.92 -9.03
N LYS A 182 -16.39 -5.07 -10.00
CA LYS A 182 -17.06 -5.47 -11.24
C LYS A 182 -16.08 -5.43 -12.40
N LYS A 183 -15.39 -6.56 -12.62
CA LYS A 183 -14.32 -6.73 -13.62
C LYS A 183 -14.66 -6.19 -15.01
N LYS A 184 -15.85 -6.48 -15.53
CA LYS A 184 -16.25 -6.09 -16.91
C LYS A 184 -16.17 -4.58 -17.16
N ILE A 185 -16.46 -3.77 -16.15
CA ILE A 185 -16.48 -2.30 -16.26
C ILE A 185 -15.31 -1.63 -15.51
N TYR A 186 -14.47 -2.43 -14.82
CA TYR A 186 -13.41 -1.96 -13.92
C TYR A 186 -13.91 -1.00 -12.84
N GLU A 187 -15.10 -1.30 -12.28
CA GLU A 187 -15.64 -0.57 -11.13
C GLU A 187 -15.17 -1.26 -9.85
N ILE A 188 -14.64 -0.46 -8.93
CA ILE A 188 -14.20 -0.88 -7.60
C ILE A 188 -15.02 -0.08 -6.59
N THR A 189 -15.51 -0.72 -5.55
CA THR A 189 -16.26 -0.07 -4.47
C THR A 189 -15.75 -0.57 -3.14
N VAL A 190 -15.58 0.35 -2.19
CA VAL A 190 -15.36 0.02 -0.78
C VAL A 190 -16.70 0.18 -0.07
N GLU A 191 -17.33 -0.93 0.26
CA GLU A 191 -18.66 -0.97 0.90
C GLU A 191 -18.59 -0.53 2.36
N LYS A 192 -17.47 -0.84 3.02
CA LYS A 192 -17.22 -0.49 4.41
C LYS A 192 -15.72 -0.47 4.68
N THR A 193 -15.25 0.53 5.42
CA THR A 193 -13.90 0.53 6.01
C THR A 193 -14.04 0.34 7.52
N GLU A 194 -13.68 -0.84 8.02
CA GLU A 194 -13.64 -1.16 9.45
C GLU A 194 -12.31 -0.67 10.05
N TYR A 195 -12.36 -0.17 11.27
CA TYR A 195 -11.20 0.38 11.99
C TYR A 195 -11.12 -0.30 13.36
N TYR A 196 -9.99 -0.91 13.64
CA TYR A 196 -9.68 -1.65 14.85
C TYR A 196 -8.57 -0.92 15.62
N SER A 197 -8.91 0.17 16.29
CA SER A 197 -7.93 0.97 17.06
C SER A 197 -7.22 0.16 18.14
N GLN A 198 -7.87 -0.88 18.68
CA GLN A 198 -7.27 -1.83 19.64
C GLN A 198 -6.13 -2.68 19.06
N ASN A 199 -5.90 -2.64 17.74
CA ASN A 199 -4.80 -3.32 17.08
C ASN A 199 -3.59 -2.42 16.83
N ILE A 200 -3.67 -1.12 17.16
CA ILE A 200 -2.48 -0.25 17.21
C ILE A 200 -1.47 -0.86 18.18
N GLY A 201 -0.20 -0.97 17.76
CA GLY A 201 0.85 -1.65 18.52
C GLY A 201 1.03 -3.13 18.16
N LYS A 202 0.14 -3.74 17.35
CA LYS A 202 0.28 -5.12 16.89
C LYS A 202 0.80 -5.16 15.46
N LYS A 203 1.84 -5.95 15.20
CA LYS A 203 2.35 -6.20 13.85
C LYS A 203 1.22 -6.70 12.93
N GLY A 204 0.97 -5.96 11.85
CA GLY A 204 -0.17 -6.20 10.97
C GLY A 204 -0.14 -5.30 9.74
N THR A 205 -0.74 -5.74 8.65
CA THR A 205 -0.92 -4.95 7.42
C THR A 205 -2.15 -5.45 6.69
N ASN A 206 -2.88 -4.55 6.03
CA ASN A 206 -3.92 -4.89 5.07
C ASN A 206 -3.49 -4.65 3.62
N ILE A 207 -2.18 -4.72 3.32
CA ILE A 207 -1.66 -4.56 1.95
C ILE A 207 -2.22 -5.60 0.96
N ASN A 208 -2.76 -6.73 1.45
CA ASN A 208 -3.50 -7.67 0.62
C ASN A 208 -4.68 -7.02 -0.12
N ASP A 209 -5.25 -5.92 0.39
CA ASP A 209 -6.32 -5.18 -0.29
C ASP A 209 -5.90 -4.73 -1.71
N PHE A 210 -4.62 -4.38 -1.89
CA PHE A 210 -4.06 -4.05 -3.20
C PHE A 210 -4.06 -5.25 -4.14
N PHE A 211 -3.57 -6.40 -3.67
CA PHE A 211 -3.49 -7.62 -4.47
C PHE A 211 -4.87 -8.23 -4.74
N ASP A 212 -5.78 -8.18 -3.77
CA ASP A 212 -7.16 -8.66 -3.90
C ASP A 212 -7.92 -7.86 -4.98
N VAL A 213 -7.68 -6.55 -5.10
CA VAL A 213 -8.24 -5.73 -6.19
C VAL A 213 -7.70 -6.18 -7.54
N LEU A 214 -6.40 -6.43 -7.63
CA LEU A 214 -5.75 -6.84 -8.88
C LEU A 214 -6.24 -8.22 -9.34
N ASP A 215 -6.27 -9.18 -8.43
CA ASP A 215 -6.78 -10.53 -8.69
C ASP A 215 -8.24 -10.51 -9.15
N LYS A 216 -9.11 -9.76 -8.45
CA LYS A 216 -10.53 -9.61 -8.84
C LYS A 216 -10.71 -8.93 -10.21
N LEU A 217 -9.75 -8.10 -10.65
CA LEU A 217 -9.72 -7.54 -12.00
C LEU A 217 -9.11 -8.48 -13.03
N GLY A 218 -8.59 -9.64 -12.63
CA GLY A 218 -7.89 -10.60 -13.47
C GLY A 218 -6.50 -10.14 -13.88
N ILE A 219 -5.82 -9.39 -13.02
CA ILE A 219 -4.46 -8.92 -13.22
C ILE A 219 -3.53 -9.83 -12.43
N LEU A 220 -2.71 -10.58 -13.16
CA LEU A 220 -1.72 -11.49 -12.59
C LEU A 220 -0.40 -10.74 -12.31
N ILE A 221 0.20 -11.01 -11.16
CA ILE A 221 1.49 -10.47 -10.68
C ILE A 221 2.44 -11.62 -10.31
#